data_AF-A0A9P6SQD7-F1
#
_entry.id   AF-A0A9P6SQD7-F1
#
_cell.length_a   1.000
_cell.length_b   1.000
_cell.length_c   1.000
_cell.angle_alpha   90.00
_cell.angle_beta   90.00
_cell.angle_gamma   90.00
#
_symmetry.space_group_name_H-M   'P 1'
#
loop_
_entity.id
_entity.type
_entity.pdbx_description
1 polymer ?
#
loop_
_entity_poly.entity_id
_entity_poly.type
_entity_poly.pdbx_seq_one_letter_code
_entity_poly.pdbx_strand_id
1 'polypeptide(L)'
;HSTNQDDITWGIAYKIPASKVAETKAYLDHREKNGYETHFLNIYQPDSDIPVVEKAIVYIGSTDNSEFAGPAPLDLIANQIYSSH
;
A
#
# COMPACT_ATOMS: atom_id res chain seq x y z
N HIS A 1 -5.13 -8.16 -15.95
CA HIS A 1 -4.34 -7.14 -15.24
C HIS A 1 -4.05 -5.96 -16.15
N SER A 2 -3.68 -4.77 -15.61
CA SER A 2 -3.20 -3.69 -16.47
C SER A 2 -1.92 -4.14 -17.15
N THR A 3 -1.79 -3.86 -18.45
CA THR A 3 -0.58 -4.12 -19.24
C THR A 3 0.34 -2.89 -19.27
N ASN A 4 -0.10 -1.79 -18.67
CA ASN A 4 0.72 -0.60 -18.51
C ASN A 4 1.66 -0.78 -17.31
N GLN A 5 2.97 -0.64 -17.54
CA GLN A 5 3.97 -0.75 -16.49
C GLN A 5 3.81 0.34 -15.42
N ASP A 6 3.28 1.51 -15.78
CA ASP A 6 3.08 2.61 -14.85
C ASP A 6 1.99 2.32 -13.80
N ASP A 7 1.15 1.31 -14.03
CA ASP A 7 0.10 0.88 -13.08
C ASP A 7 0.56 -0.29 -12.18
N ILE A 8 1.79 -0.78 -12.34
CA ILE A 8 2.30 -1.96 -11.62
C ILE A 8 3.06 -1.51 -10.37
N THR A 9 2.58 -1.96 -9.21
CA THR A 9 3.30 -1.80 -7.93
C THR A 9 3.89 -3.13 -7.48
N TRP A 10 5.21 -3.15 -7.27
CA TRP A 10 5.92 -4.31 -6.73
C TRP A 10 5.98 -4.25 -5.20
N GLY A 11 5.81 -5.40 -4.55
CA GLY A 11 5.80 -5.48 -3.09
C GLY A 11 5.95 -6.90 -2.56
N ILE A 12 5.70 -7.06 -1.26
CA ILE A 12 5.82 -8.35 -0.55
C ILE A 12 4.53 -8.62 0.21
N ALA A 13 4.00 -9.83 0.08
CA ALA A 13 2.87 -10.32 0.87
C ALA A 13 3.36 -11.08 2.11
N TYR A 14 2.88 -10.71 3.30
CA TYR A 14 3.21 -11.39 4.55
C TYR A 14 2.03 -12.22 5.05
N LYS A 15 2.30 -13.49 5.40
CA LYS A 15 1.31 -14.36 6.05
C LYS A 15 1.40 -14.22 7.57
N ILE A 16 0.35 -13.70 8.18
CA ILE A 16 0.24 -13.60 9.63
C ILE A 16 -0.27 -14.95 10.19
N PRO A 17 0.36 -15.51 11.23
CA PRO A 17 -0.17 -16.69 11.91
C PRO A 17 -1.58 -16.42 12.44
N ALA A 18 -2.49 -17.40 12.30
CA ALA A 18 -3.90 -17.24 12.67
C ALA A 18 -4.11 -16.73 14.10
N SER A 19 -3.30 -17.19 15.06
CA SER A 19 -3.36 -16.76 16.46
C SER A 19 -2.97 -15.30 16.71
N LYS A 20 -2.27 -14.67 15.76
CA LYS A 20 -1.75 -13.30 15.87
C LYS A 20 -2.48 -12.29 14.98
N VAL A 21 -3.49 -12.71 14.21
CA VAL A 21 -4.16 -11.85 13.23
C VAL A 21 -4.77 -10.62 13.91
N ALA A 22 -5.52 -10.81 15.01
CA ALA A 22 -6.18 -9.69 15.68
C ALA A 22 -5.18 -8.67 16.25
N GLU A 23 -4.14 -9.15 16.94
CA GLU A 23 -3.08 -8.32 17.52
C GLU A 23 -2.30 -7.56 16.43
N THR A 24 -1.87 -8.28 15.40
CA THR A 24 -1.09 -7.68 14.29
C THR A 24 -1.93 -6.65 13.54
N LYS A 25 -3.21 -6.95 13.29
CA LYS A 25 -4.11 -6.01 12.61
C LYS A 25 -4.34 -4.76 13.46
N ALA A 26 -4.56 -4.89 14.77
CA ALA A 26 -4.73 -3.74 15.65
C ALA A 26 -3.48 -2.84 15.67
N TYR A 27 -2.30 -3.44 15.66
CA TYR A 27 -1.03 -2.70 15.55
C TYR A 27 -0.92 -1.94 14.21
N LEU A 28 -1.23 -2.61 13.10
CA LEU A 28 -1.20 -1.99 11.77
C LEU A 28 -2.25 -0.88 11.64
N ASP A 29 -3.47 -1.11 12.12
CA ASP A 29 -4.55 -0.11 12.12
C ASP A 29 -4.12 1.15 12.90
N HIS A 30 -3.41 1.01 14.02
CA HIS A 30 -2.87 2.16 14.74
C HIS A 30 -1.74 2.87 13.99
N ARG A 31 -0.86 2.11 13.30
CA ARG A 31 0.25 2.68 12.53
C ARG A 31 -0.25 3.53 11.36
N GLU A 32 -1.30 3.06 10.68
CA GLU A 32 -1.83 3.66 9.44
C GLU A 32 -3.09 4.53 9.66
N LYS A 33 -3.38 4.90 10.92
CA LYS A 33 -4.61 5.63 11.31
C LYS A 33 -4.84 6.98 10.62
N ASN A 34 -3.81 7.57 10.01
CA ASN A 34 -3.87 8.89 9.39
C ASN A 34 -4.42 8.81 7.95
N GLY A 35 -5.68 8.40 7.82
CA GLY A 35 -6.44 8.45 6.56
C GLY A 35 -6.11 7.37 5.53
N TYR A 36 -5.55 6.24 5.96
CA TYR A 36 -5.47 5.04 5.14
C TYR A 36 -6.71 4.16 5.34
N GLU A 37 -7.24 3.65 4.23
CA GLU A 37 -8.36 2.71 4.21
C GLU A 37 -7.85 1.29 3.94
N THR A 38 -8.56 0.28 4.47
CA THR A 38 -8.25 -1.12 4.22
C THR A 38 -8.96 -1.63 2.97
N HIS A 39 -8.19 -2.15 2.02
CA HIS A 39 -8.69 -2.80 0.81
C HIS A 39 -8.28 -4.28 0.76
N PHE A 40 -9.08 -5.09 0.08
CA PHE A 40 -8.76 -6.49 -0.21
C PHE A 40 -8.38 -6.62 -1.68
N LEU A 41 -7.12 -6.95 -1.94
CA LEU A 41 -6.58 -7.05 -3.30
C LEU A 41 -5.95 -8.42 -3.54
N ASN A 42 -5.98 -8.83 -4.81
CA ASN A 42 -5.25 -10.00 -5.26
C ASN A 42 -3.81 -9.62 -5.62
N ILE A 43 -2.85 -10.50 -5.31
CA ILE A 43 -1.42 -10.29 -5.59
C ILE A 43 -0.99 -11.33 -6.62
N TYR A 44 -0.18 -10.88 -7.58
CA TYR A 44 0.24 -11.65 -8.76
C TYR A 44 1.76 -11.72 -8.81
N GLN A 45 2.26 -12.78 -9.44
CA GLN A 45 3.66 -12.89 -9.83
C GLN A 45 3.84 -12.35 -11.26
N PRO A 46 5.06 -11.97 -11.68
CA PRO A 46 5.31 -11.57 -13.06
C PRO A 46 4.78 -12.61 -14.05
N ASP A 47 4.25 -12.15 -15.18
CA ASP A 47 3.81 -12.99 -16.31
C ASP A 47 2.71 -14.02 -15.97
N SER A 48 1.94 -13.80 -14.91
CA SER A 48 0.82 -14.67 -14.52
C SER A 48 -0.44 -13.89 -14.19
N ASP A 49 -1.55 -14.27 -14.82
CA ASP A 49 -2.90 -13.74 -14.51
C ASP A 49 -3.59 -14.52 -13.37
N ILE A 50 -2.92 -15.50 -12.77
CA ILE A 50 -3.44 -16.27 -11.64
C ILE A 50 -2.89 -15.66 -10.35
N PRO A 51 -3.74 -15.25 -9.39
CA PRO A 51 -3.27 -14.66 -8.15
C PRO A 51 -2.53 -15.70 -7.30
N VAL A 52 -1.35 -15.31 -6.81
CA VAL A 52 -0.57 -16.11 -5.86
C VAL A 52 -1.07 -15.92 -4.42
N VAL A 53 -1.71 -14.78 -4.14
CA VAL A 53 -2.42 -14.50 -2.89
C VAL A 53 -3.74 -13.83 -3.23
N GLU A 54 -4.83 -14.40 -2.75
CA GLU A 54 -6.16 -13.81 -2.89
C GLU A 54 -6.52 -12.97 -1.67
N LYS A 55 -7.20 -11.85 -1.89
CA LYS A 55 -7.78 -10.99 -0.83
C LYS A 55 -6.77 -10.65 0.28
N ALA A 56 -5.55 -10.27 -0.10
CA ALA A 56 -4.59 -9.68 0.82
C ALA A 56 -5.11 -8.33 1.30
N ILE A 57 -4.87 -8.01 2.58
CA ILE A 57 -5.15 -6.70 3.16
C ILE A 57 -4.08 -5.71 2.68
N VAL A 58 -4.51 -4.59 2.13
CA VAL A 58 -3.64 -3.46 1.72
C VAL A 58 -4.21 -2.17 2.29
N TYR A 59 -3.36 -1.36 2.92
CA TYR A 59 -3.73 -0.04 3.41
C TYR A 59 -3.41 1.00 2.34
N ILE A 60 -4.42 1.76 1.89
CA ILE A 60 -4.29 2.74 0.81
C ILE A 60 -4.68 4.11 1.33
N GLY A 61 -3.80 5.10 1.16
CA GLY A 61 -4.11 6.49 1.45
C GLY A 61 -5.03 7.05 0.37
N SER A 62 -6.24 7.45 0.75
CA SER A 62 -7.18 8.07 -0.21
C SER A 62 -6.68 9.45 -0.64
N THR A 63 -7.03 9.88 -1.85
CA THR A 63 -6.80 11.26 -2.32
C THR A 63 -7.62 12.28 -1.53
N ASP A 64 -8.66 11.84 -0.83
CA ASP A 64 -9.49 12.69 0.05
C ASP A 64 -8.85 12.90 1.45
N ASN A 65 -7.73 12.24 1.73
CA ASN A 65 -7.01 12.38 2.99
C ASN A 65 -6.38 13.77 3.11
N SER A 66 -6.54 14.44 4.27
CA SER A 66 -5.94 15.75 4.52
C SER A 66 -4.40 15.75 4.47
N GLU A 67 -3.79 14.59 4.70
CA GLU A 67 -2.33 14.39 4.61
C GLU A 67 -1.86 14.12 3.17
N PHE A 68 -2.77 13.98 2.20
CA PHE A 68 -2.40 13.82 0.80
C PHE A 68 -1.95 15.16 0.23
N ALA A 69 -0.63 15.33 0.11
CA ALA A 69 -0.01 16.55 -0.43
C ALA A 69 -0.27 16.79 -1.93
N GLY A 70 -0.90 15.83 -2.62
CA GLY A 70 -1.19 15.91 -4.04
C GLY A 70 -0.01 15.55 -4.94
N PRO A 71 -0.23 15.51 -6.27
CA PRO A 71 0.83 15.31 -7.24
C PRO A 71 1.76 16.53 -7.28
N ALA A 72 3.07 16.28 -7.38
CA ALA A 72 4.08 17.31 -7.53
C ALA A 72 5.21 16.86 -8.49
N PRO A 73 5.92 17.80 -9.12
CA PRO A 73 7.15 17.50 -9.86
C PRO A 73 8.19 16.75 -9.02
N LEU A 74 8.92 15.82 -9.65
CA LEU A 74 9.88 14.93 -8.97
C LEU A 74 10.99 15.68 -8.22
N ASP A 75 11.46 16.80 -8.77
CA ASP A 75 12.48 17.64 -8.16
C ASP A 75 11.99 18.31 -6.87
N LEU A 76 10.72 18.74 -6.83
CA LEU A 76 10.11 19.30 -5.63
C LEU A 76 9.90 18.22 -4.55
N ILE A 77 9.43 17.03 -4.94
CA ILE A 77 9.29 15.89 -4.02
C ILE A 77 10.65 15.53 -3.42
N ALA A 78 11.68 15.39 -4.25
CA ALA A 78 13.03 15.04 -3.80
C ALA A 78 13.61 16.09 -2.82
N ASN A 79 13.46 17.38 -3.14
CA ASN A 79 13.92 18.46 -2.26
C ASN A 79 13.16 18.49 -0.92
N GLN A 80 11.84 18.25 -0.95
CA GLN A 80 11.04 18.16 0.27
C GLN A 80 11.56 17.02 1.17
N ILE A 81 11.79 15.83 0.60
CA ILE A 81 12.34 14.68 1.32
C ILE A 81 13.72 15.01 1.91
N TYR A 82 14.60 15.64 1.13
CA TYR A 82 15.94 16.04 1.58
C TYR A 82 15.91 17.03 2.77
N SER A 83 14.95 17.95 2.78
CA SER A 83 14.86 19.02 3.79
C SER A 83 14.07 18.64 5.06
N SER A 84 13.33 17.52 5.00
CA SER A 84 12.52 17.04 6.13
C SER A 84 13.44 16.42 7.20
N HIS A 85 13.24 16.80 8.46
CA HIS A 85 14.02 16.32 9.62
C HIS A 85 13.28 15.22 10.38
#